data_AF-G7MC55-F1
#
_entry.id   AF-G7MC55-F1
#
_cell.length_a   1.000
_cell.length_b   1.000
_cell.length_c   1.000
_cell.angle_alpha   90.00
_cell.angle_beta   90.00
_cell.angle_gamma   90.00
#
_symmetry.space_group_name_H-M   'P 1'
#
loop_
_entity.id
_entity.type
_entity.pdbx_description
1 polymer ?
#
loop_
_entity_poly.entity_id
_entity_poly.type
_entity_poly.pdbx_seq_one_letter_code
_entity_poly.pdbx_strand_id
1 'polypeptide(L)' 'MTFTTWLLKEKGFASKAQFDSLVDTLPYEGRRKLILYYEIEYKHYLDTRPIQLELKIITTG' A
#
# COMPACT_ATOMS: atom_id res chain seq x y z
N MET A 1 4.53 -4.71 8.31
CA MET A 1 4.93 -4.89 6.89
C MET A 1 5.58 -3.59 6.44
N THR A 2 6.47 -3.56 5.44
CA THR A 2 7.03 -2.31 4.87
C THR A 2 6.24 -1.86 3.64
N PHE A 3 6.31 -0.58 3.26
CA PHE A 3 5.62 -0.03 2.08
C PHE A 3 5.98 -0.78 0.80
N THR A 4 7.28 -1.03 0.58
CA THR A 4 7.74 -1.84 -0.56
C THR A 4 7.16 -3.26 -0.52
N THR A 5 7.17 -3.93 0.64
CA THR A 5 6.59 -5.28 0.73
C THR A 5 5.10 -5.27 0.43
N TRP A 6 4.38 -4.24 0.87
CA TRP A 6 2.95 -4.05 0.60
C TRP A 6 2.68 -3.79 -0.88
N LEU A 7 3.45 -2.92 -1.53
CA LEU A 7 3.35 -2.69 -2.98
C LEU A 7 3.51 -4.00 -3.77
N LEU A 8 4.47 -4.83 -3.37
CA LEU A 8 4.76 -6.09 -4.07
C LEU A 8 3.66 -7.14 -3.83
N LYS A 9 3.22 -7.31 -2.57
CA LYS A 9 2.30 -8.38 -2.20
C LYS A 9 0.83 -8.05 -2.43
N GLU A 10 0.42 -6.80 -2.22
CA GLU A 10 -0.99 -6.40 -2.23
C GLU A 10 -1.36 -5.59 -3.47
N LYS A 11 -0.40 -4.90 -4.10
CA LYS A 11 -0.65 -4.02 -5.27
C LYS A 11 -0.10 -4.57 -6.59
N GLY A 12 0.60 -5.70 -6.56
CA GLY A 12 1.05 -6.41 -7.77
C GLY A 12 2.23 -5.76 -8.49
N PHE A 13 2.96 -4.86 -7.84
CA PHE A 13 4.22 -4.36 -8.40
C PHE A 13 5.29 -5.43 -8.36
N ALA A 14 6.07 -5.57 -9.44
CA ALA A 14 7.19 -6.50 -9.50
C ALA A 14 8.38 -6.03 -8.64
N SER A 15 8.55 -4.70 -8.48
CA SER A 15 9.62 -4.12 -7.68
C SER A 15 9.30 -2.67 -7.29
N LYS A 16 10.05 -2.13 -6.31
CA LYS A 16 10.01 -0.69 -6.01
C LYS A 16 10.42 0.15 -7.22
N ALA A 17 11.40 -0.30 -8.00
CA ALA A 17 11.87 0.41 -9.18
C ALA A 17 10.78 0.54 -10.26
N GLN A 18 9.89 -0.46 -10.40
CA GLN A 18 8.75 -0.36 -11.31
C GLN A 18 7.76 0.73 -10.85
N PHE A 19 7.50 0.81 -9.55
CA PHE A 19 6.68 1.87 -8.98
C PHE A 19 7.33 3.25 -9.16
N ASP A 20 8.61 3.37 -8.84
CA ASP A 20 9.37 4.62 -9.00
C ASP A 20 9.37 5.07 -10.47
N SER A 21 9.55 4.14 -11.42
CA SER A 21 9.46 4.44 -12.86
C SER A 21 8.08 4.94 -13.28
N LEU A 22 6.98 4.35 -12.77
CA LEU A 22 5.62 4.84 -13.03
C LEU A 22 5.46 6.27 -12.52
N VAL A 23 5.88 6.51 -11.28
CA VAL A 23 5.85 7.83 -10.64
C VAL A 23 6.68 8.86 -11.43
N ASP A 24 7.79 8.42 -12.01
CA ASP A 24 8.69 9.27 -12.77
C ASP A 24 8.15 9.68 -14.13
N THR A 25 7.32 8.83 -14.77
CA THR A 25 6.68 9.15 -16.06
C THR A 25 5.57 10.21 -15.96
N LEU A 26 5.12 10.55 -14.75
CA LEU A 26 4.03 11.49 -14.55
C LEU A 26 4.52 12.94 -14.42
N PRO A 27 3.74 13.93 -14.90
CA PRO A 27 3.98 15.32 -14.57
C PRO A 27 3.89 15.54 -13.06
N TYR A 28 4.52 16.60 -12.55
CA TYR A 28 4.66 16.87 -11.12
C TYR A 28 3.36 16.71 -10.31
N GLU A 29 2.24 17.23 -10.81
CA GLU A 29 0.95 17.09 -10.15
C GLU A 29 0.45 15.65 -10.09
N GLY A 30 0.65 14.88 -11.18
CA GLY A 30 0.30 13.46 -11.24
C GLY A 30 1.17 12.63 -10.30
N ARG A 31 2.49 12.90 -10.29
CA ARG A 31 3.45 12.29 -9.35
C ARG A 31 3.01 12.48 -7.91
N ARG A 32 2.70 13.72 -7.52
CA ARG A 32 2.31 14.06 -6.15
C ARG A 32 1.00 13.38 -5.74
N LYS A 33 0.00 13.34 -6.63
CA LYS A 33 -1.27 12.65 -6.38
C LYS A 33 -1.09 11.14 -6.23
N LEU A 34 -0.28 10.52 -7.10
CA LEU A 34 -0.04 9.08 -7.08
C LEU A 34 0.67 8.65 -5.79
N ILE A 35 1.72 9.36 -5.39
CA ILE A 35 2.44 9.07 -4.13
C ILE A 35 1.48 9.17 -2.95
N LEU A 36 0.73 10.27 -2.84
CA LEU A 36 -0.23 10.48 -1.75
C LEU A 36 -1.29 9.37 -1.69
N TYR A 37 -1.81 8.95 -2.85
CA TYR A 37 -2.80 7.88 -2.92
C TYR A 37 -2.26 6.57 -2.32
N TYR A 38 -1.08 6.11 -2.74
CA TYR A 38 -0.50 4.88 -2.22
C TYR A 38 -0.06 5.00 -0.75
N GLU A 39 0.40 6.17 -0.30
CA GLU A 39 0.70 6.40 1.11
C GLU A 39 -0.54 6.32 2.01
N ILE A 40 -1.66 6.91 1.58
CA ILE A 40 -2.94 6.87 2.30
C ILE A 40 -3.45 5.43 2.36
N GLU A 41 -3.47 4.72 1.23
CA GLU A 41 -3.90 3.32 1.22
C GLU A 41 -3.02 2.42 2.07
N TYR A 42 -1.70 2.65 2.07
CA TYR A 42 -0.79 1.90 2.92
C TYR A 42 -1.06 2.13 4.41
N LYS A 43 -1.34 3.38 4.81
CA LYS A 43 -1.76 3.70 6.18
C LYS A 43 -3.05 2.96 6.54
N HIS A 44 -4.08 3.03 5.69
CA HIS A 44 -5.32 2.28 5.91
C HIS A 44 -5.11 0.77 6.02
N TYR A 45 -4.22 0.21 5.21
CA TYR A 45 -3.86 -1.21 5.30
C TYR A 45 -3.19 -1.55 6.64
N LEU A 46 -2.31 -0.68 7.15
CA LEU A 46 -1.71 -0.87 8.46
C LEU A 46 -2.74 -0.74 9.59
N ASP A 47 -3.67 0.20 9.49
CA ASP A 47 -4.69 0.46 10.52
C ASP A 47 -5.76 -0.65 10.58
N THR A 48 -6.06 -1.28 9.45
CA THR A 48 -7.10 -2.33 9.37
C THR A 48 -6.60 -3.73 9.72
N ARG A 49 -5.28 -3.97 9.70
CA ARG A 49 -4.70 -5.30 9.99
C ARG A 49 -4.71 -5.73 11.47
N PRO A 50 -4.52 -4.87 12.48
CA PRO A 50 -4.75 -5.24 13.87
C PRO A 50 -6.20 -5.73 14.08
N ILE A 51 -7.16 -5.01 13.50
CA ILE A 51 -8.60 -5.28 13.64
C ILE A 51 -9.01 -6.60 12.97
N GLN A 52 -8.47 -6.92 11.80
CA GLN A 52 -8.79 -8.20 11.13
C GLN A 52 -8.25 -9.44 11.87
N LEU A 53 -7.14 -9.30 12.62
CA LEU A 53 -6.61 -10.40 13.43
C LEU A 53 -7.49 -10.63 14.68
N GLU A 54 -7.96 -9.56 15.32
CA GLU A 54 -8.86 -9.64 16.48
C GLU A 54 -10.27 -10.16 16.12
N LEU A 55 -10.85 -9.71 15.01
CA LEU A 55 -12.16 -10.20 14.54
C LEU A 55 -12.17 -11.70 14.21
N LYS A 56 -11.05 -12.24 13.71
CA LYS A 56 -10.91 -13.68 13.42
C LYS A 56 -10.85 -14.52 14.70
N ILE A 57 -10.32 -13.97 15.79
CA ILE A 57 -10.28 -14.66 17.10
C ILE A 57 -11.68 -14.68 17.72
N ILE A 58 -12.45 -13.60 17.60
CA ILE A 58 -13.77 -13.47 18.25
C ILE A 58 -14.87 -14.30 17.55
N THR A 59 -14.75 -14.58 16.25
CA THR A 59 -15.75 -15.36 15.49
C THR A 59 -15.53 -16.88 15.49
N THR A 60 -14.47 -17.36 16.16
CA THR A 60 -14.16 -18.80 16.29
C THR A 60 -14.24 -19.29 17.75
N GLY A 61 -14.99 -18.60 18.60
CA GLY A 61 -15.21 -18.93 20.01
C GLY A 61 -16.66 -19.30 20.31
#